data_AF-A0A9E1XRC7-F1
#
_entry.id   AF-A0A9E1XRC7-F1
#
_cell.length_a   1.000
_cell.length_b   1.000
_cell.length_c   1.000
_cell.angle_alpha   90.00
_cell.angle_beta   90.00
_cell.angle_gamma   90.00
#
_symmetry.space_group_name_H-M   'P 1'
#
loop_
_entity.id
_entity.type
_entity.pdbx_description
1 polymer ?
#
loop_
_entity_poly.entity_id
_entity_poly.type
_entity_poly.pdbx_seq_one_letter_code
_entity_poly.pdbx_strand_id
1 'polypeptide(L)' 'MKVALCGLGPMGRSHTQLLTQHGDDIELVAVADVQEDVRQEVAEQYGVAAYASGEEM' A
#
# COMPACT_ATOMS: atom_id res chain seq x y z
N MET A 1 1.52 13.92 -4.58
CA MET A 1 0.17 13.35 -4.75
C MET A 1 0.00 12.20 -3.77
N LYS A 2 -1.08 12.16 -3.00
CA LYS A 2 -1.32 11.06 -2.05
C LYS A 2 -2.01 9.90 -2.75
N VAL A 3 -1.47 8.70 -2.58
CA VAL A 3 -1.96 7.49 -3.24
C VAL A 3 -2.17 6.39 -2.20
N ALA A 4 -3.23 5.61 -2.38
CA ALA A 4 -3.50 4.42 -1.62
C ALA A 4 -3.64 3.23 -2.57
N LEU A 5 -3.24 2.03 -2.13
CA LEU A 5 -3.25 0.82 -2.93
C LEU A 5 -4.21 -0.22 -2.36
N CYS A 6 -5.21 -0.63 -3.15
CA CYS A 6 -6.09 -1.74 -2.80
C CYS A 6 -5.70 -2.98 -3.61
N GLY A 7 -5.32 -4.04 -2.90
CA GLY A 7 -4.80 -5.29 -3.45
C GLY A 7 -3.27 -5.30 -3.51
N LEU A 8 -2.68 -6.24 -2.77
CA LEU A 8 -1.23 -6.44 -2.57
C LEU A 8 -0.78 -7.80 -3.12
N GLY A 9 -1.42 -8.24 -4.20
CA GLY A 9 -0.91 -9.32 -5.05
C GLY A 9 0.39 -8.92 -5.78
N PRO A 10 0.88 -9.74 -6.72
CA PRO A 10 2.15 -9.49 -7.42
C PRO A 10 2.23 -8.10 -8.08
N MET A 11 1.13 -7.66 -8.70
CA MET A 11 1.04 -6.34 -9.30
C MET A 11 0.97 -5.23 -8.26
N GLY A 12 0.17 -5.42 -7.20
CA GLY A 12 0.06 -4.46 -6.10
C GLY A 12 1.41 -4.15 -5.50
N ARG A 13 2.16 -5.19 -5.08
CA ARG A 13 3.51 -5.05 -4.51
C ARG A 13 4.48 -4.34 -5.45
N SER A 14 4.44 -4.63 -6.74
CA SER A 14 5.27 -3.96 -7.74
C SER A 14 4.94 -2.46 -7.83
N HIS A 15 3.65 -2.09 -7.79
CA HIS A 15 3.24 -0.69 -7.77
C HIS A 15 3.65 0.01 -6.47
N THR A 16 3.50 -0.64 -5.31
CA THR A 16 3.94 -0.08 -4.02
C THR A 16 5.43 0.29 -4.06
N GLN A 17 6.25 -0.60 -4.62
CA GLN A 17 7.69 -0.37 -4.77
C GLN A 17 7.99 0.77 -5.78
N LEU A 18 7.27 0.85 -6.90
CA LEU A 18 7.48 1.92 -7.86
C LEU A 18 7.06 3.30 -7.32
N LEU A 19 5.92 3.37 -6.62
CA LEU A 19 5.41 4.61 -6.03
C LEU A 19 6.42 5.21 -5.03
N THR A 20 7.11 4.38 -4.26
CA THR A 20 8.12 4.84 -3.31
C THR A 20 9.44 5.26 -3.96
N GLN A 21 9.69 4.87 -5.21
CA GLN A 21 10.85 5.33 -5.99
C GLN A 21 10.63 6.69 -6.66
N HIS A 22 9.37 7.13 -6.81
CA HIS A 22 9.05 8.41 -7.46
C HIS A 22 9.29 9.64 -6.56
N GLY A 23 9.78 9.46 -5.33
CA GLY A 23 10.20 10.56 -4.45
C GLY A 23 9.04 11.47 -4.02
N ASP A 24 9.33 12.76 -3.85
CA ASP A 24 8.40 13.73 -3.23
C ASP A 24 7.11 14.01 -4.03
N ASP A 25 7.07 13.62 -5.30
CA ASP A 25 5.90 13.81 -6.16
C ASP A 25 4.75 12.86 -5.79
N ILE A 26 5.04 11.71 -5.17
CA ILE A 26 4.06 10.68 -4.82
C ILE A 26 4.30 10.15 -3.40
N GLU A 27 3.27 10.23 -2.58
CA GLU A 27 3.29 9.71 -1.21
C GLU A 27 2.30 8.56 -1.11
N LEU A 28 2.80 7.36 -0.83
CA LEU A 28 1.95 6.23 -0.46
C LEU A 28 1.50 6.45 0.99
N VAL A 29 0.18 6.55 1.22
CA VAL A 29 -0.36 6.86 2.55
C VAL A 29 -1.11 5.70 3.20
N ALA A 30 -1.57 4.74 2.39
CA ALA A 30 -2.35 3.60 2.86
C ALA A 30 -2.29 2.41 1.90
N VAL A 31 -2.54 1.22 2.45
CA VAL A 31 -2.76 -0.02 1.70
C VAL A 31 -3.98 -0.77 2.24
N ALA A 32 -4.65 -1.51 1.36
CA ALA A 32 -5.74 -2.40 1.72
C ALA A 32 -5.55 -3.77 1.06
N ASP A 33 -5.72 -4.85 1.82
CA ASP A 33 -5.82 -6.22 1.30
C ASP A 33 -6.66 -7.09 2.22
N VAL A 34 -7.38 -8.05 1.65
CA VAL A 34 -8.21 -8.99 2.41
C VAL A 34 -7.35 -9.94 3.26
N GLN A 35 -6.11 -10.20 2.83
CA GLN A 35 -5.14 -11.04 3.55
C GLN A 35 -4.39 -10.20 4.58
N GLU A 36 -4.55 -10.56 5.86
CA GLU A 36 -4.01 -9.80 6.99
C GLU A 36 -2.49 -9.80 7.06
N ASP A 37 -1.89 -10.96 6.91
CA ASP A 37 -0.46 -11.16 6.85
C ASP A 37 0.19 -10.27 5.78
N VAL A 38 -0.40 -10.26 4.58
CA VAL A 38 0.09 -9.47 3.44
C VAL A 38 -0.01 -7.96 3.70
N ARG A 39 -1.14 -7.46 4.20
CA ARG A 39 -1.28 -6.01 4.43
C ARG A 39 -0.42 -5.51 5.58
N GLN A 40 -0.23 -6.31 6.64
CA GLN A 40 0.63 -5.93 7.76
C GLN A 40 2.10 -5.90 7.35
N GLU A 41 2.57 -6.91 6.59
CA GLU A 41 3.93 -6.94 6.04
C GLU A 41 4.25 -5.67 5.25
N VAL A 42 3.35 -5.26 4.35
CA VAL A 42 3.55 -4.08 3.50
C VAL A 42 3.40 -2.78 4.30
N ALA A 43 2.44 -2.71 5.23
CA ALA A 43 2.25 -1.56 6.09
C ALA A 43 3.48 -1.28 6.97
N GLU A 44 4.07 -2.32 7.56
CA GLU A 44 5.30 -2.22 8.33
C GLU A 44 6.50 -1.84 7.45
N GLN A 45 6.61 -2.46 6.27
CA GLN A 45 7.71 -2.18 5.33
C GLN A 45 7.76 -0.72 4.89
N TYR A 46 6.60 -0.10 4.66
CA TYR A 46 6.51 1.26 4.13
C TYR A 46 6.05 2.30 5.16
N GLY A 47 5.70 1.89 6.38
CA GLY A 47 5.26 2.77 7.46
C GLY A 47 3.90 3.44 7.19
N VAL A 48 2.96 2.73 6.57
CA VAL A 48 1.65 3.25 6.13
C VAL A 48 0.48 2.57 6.81
N ALA A 49 -0.71 3.18 6.77
CA ALA A 49 -1.92 2.57 7.33
C ALA A 49 -2.36 1.33 6.52
N ALA A 50 -2.83 0.30 7.20
CA ALA A 50 -3.35 -0.93 6.59
C ALA A 50 -4.85 -1.11 6.90
N TYR A 51 -5.65 -1.42 5.88
CA TYR A 51 -7.09 -1.63 5.99
C TYR A 51 -7.50 -3.01 5.46
N ALA A 52 -8.60 -3.57 5.98
CA ALA A 52 -9.09 -4.89 5.57
C ALA A 52 -9.89 -4.84 4.26
N SER A 53 -10.34 -3.65 3.87
CA SER A 53 -11.07 -3.42 2.63
C SER A 53 -10.75 -2.04 2.06
N GLY A 54 -11.02 -1.84 0.76
CA GLY A 54 -10.90 -0.53 0.14
C GLY A 54 -12.00 0.46 0.52
N GLU A 55 -13.07 0.02 1.21
CA GLU A 55 -14.13 0.90 1.71
C GLU A 55 -13.74 1.56 3.04
N GLU A 56 -12.98 0.85 3.88
CA GLU A 56 -12.45 1.37 5.15
C GLU A 56 -11.27 2.33 4.98
N MET A 57 -10.66 2.33 3.79
CA MET A 57 -9.45 3.08 3.43
C MET A 57 -9.77 4.45 2.83
#